data_AF-A0A2E0FJ90-F1
#
_entry.id   AF-A0A2E0FJ90-F1
#
_cell.length_a   1.000
_cell.length_b   1.000
_cell.length_c   1.000
_cell.angle_alpha   90.00
_cell.angle_beta   90.00
_cell.angle_gamma   90.00
#
_symmetry.space_group_name_H-M   'P 1'
#
loop_
_entity.id
_entity.type
_entity.pdbx_description
1 polymer ?
#
loop_
_entity_poly.entity_id
_entity_poly.type
_entity_poly.pdbx_seq_one_letter_code
_entity_poly.pdbx_strand_id
1 'polypeptide(L)'
;MKSLLAKLVVPTILIIVAGCQFYCSTYFNLSNWKGGGFGMYSEIHCFISRQVWFQSDSCYVNLGRGAENYKYGMHLKKLRIFPTDAKLAELAKELRKDKNLDTVRLQLWELDYDIKSGALKRKKIVENAY
;
A
#
# COMPACT_ATOMS: atom_id res chain seq x y z
N MET A 1 -13.65 -41.90 -22.07
CA MET A 1 -13.85 -40.45 -22.28
C MET A 1 -13.56 -39.58 -21.06
N LYS A 2 -14.17 -39.81 -19.89
CA LYS A 2 -13.97 -38.95 -18.69
C LYS A 2 -12.49 -38.78 -18.25
N SER A 3 -11.68 -39.84 -18.33
CA SER A 3 -10.24 -39.83 -18.01
C SER A 3 -9.41 -39.00 -19.00
N LEU A 4 -9.71 -39.06 -20.30
CA LEU A 4 -8.96 -38.31 -21.32
C LEU A 4 -9.28 -36.81 -21.24
N LEU A 5 -10.55 -36.48 -20.96
CA LEU A 5 -11.01 -35.11 -20.76
C LEU A 5 -10.28 -34.48 -19.55
N ALA A 6 -10.21 -35.17 -18.41
CA ALA A 6 -9.48 -34.67 -17.25
C ALA A 6 -7.97 -34.49 -17.53
N LYS A 7 -7.36 -35.41 -18.28
CA LYS A 7 -5.94 -35.34 -18.67
C LYS A 7 -5.61 -34.17 -19.60
N LEU A 8 -6.56 -33.67 -20.37
CA LEU A 8 -6.36 -32.54 -21.28
C LEU A 8 -6.81 -31.20 -20.66
N VAL A 9 -7.97 -31.21 -20.00
CA VAL A 9 -8.57 -29.99 -19.45
C VAL A 9 -7.76 -29.47 -18.27
N VAL A 10 -7.31 -30.35 -17.35
CA VAL A 10 -6.58 -29.91 -16.16
C VAL A 10 -5.25 -29.22 -16.51
N PRO A 11 -4.36 -29.79 -17.36
CA PRO A 11 -3.14 -29.10 -17.77
C PRO A 11 -3.42 -27.82 -18.55
N THR A 12 -4.46 -27.81 -19.38
CA THR A 12 -4.83 -26.62 -20.16
C THR A 12 -5.26 -25.46 -19.23
N ILE A 13 -6.09 -25.75 -18.23
CA ILE A 13 -6.49 -24.75 -17.22
C ILE A 13 -5.25 -24.26 -16.47
N LEU A 14 -4.33 -25.15 -16.08
CA LEU A 14 -3.11 -24.76 -15.38
C LEU A 14 -2.23 -23.84 -16.24
N ILE A 15 -2.08 -24.11 -17.53
CA ILE A 15 -1.33 -23.25 -18.45
C ILE A 15 -2.00 -21.88 -18.58
N ILE A 16 -3.33 -21.83 -18.69
CA ILE A 16 -4.08 -20.57 -18.76
C ILE A 16 -3.89 -19.77 -17.47
N VAL A 17 -4.04 -20.40 -16.30
CA VAL A 17 -3.83 -19.74 -15.00
C VAL A 17 -2.41 -19.21 -14.91
N ALA A 18 -1.39 -20.01 -15.23
CA ALA A 18 0.00 -19.58 -15.22
C ALA A 18 0.26 -18.39 -16.17
N GLY A 19 -0.31 -18.41 -17.37
CA GLY A 19 -0.23 -17.31 -18.33
C GLY A 19 -0.88 -16.02 -17.80
N CYS A 20 -2.06 -16.11 -17.20
CA CYS A 20 -2.73 -14.98 -16.55
C CYS A 20 -1.89 -14.41 -15.40
N GLN A 21 -1.31 -15.26 -14.55
CA GLN A 21 -0.46 -14.82 -13.44
C GLN A 21 0.81 -14.09 -13.95
N PHE A 22 1.44 -14.62 -15.00
CA PHE A 22 2.60 -13.99 -15.63
C PHE A 22 2.27 -12.64 -16.27
N TYR A 23 1.15 -12.56 -16.99
CA TYR A 23 0.65 -11.31 -17.55
C TYR A 23 0.37 -10.27 -16.46
N CYS A 24 -0.35 -10.67 -15.41
CA CYS A 24 -0.66 -9.78 -14.28
C CYS A 24 0.61 -9.25 -13.59
N SER A 25 1.61 -10.11 -13.38
CA SER A 25 2.89 -9.70 -12.79
C SER A 25 3.64 -8.70 -13.67
N THR A 26 3.64 -8.91 -14.98
CA THR A 26 4.40 -8.07 -15.92
C THR A 26 3.77 -6.68 -16.09
N TYR A 27 2.44 -6.60 -16.21
CA TYR A 27 1.77 -5.36 -16.64
C TYR A 27 1.20 -4.51 -15.50
N PHE A 28 0.92 -5.09 -14.33
CA PHE A 28 0.30 -4.35 -13.22
C PHE A 28 1.28 -3.97 -12.10
N ASN A 29 2.60 -4.02 -12.37
CA ASN A 29 3.63 -3.78 -11.36
C ASN A 29 3.43 -4.65 -10.09
N LEU A 30 2.83 -5.82 -10.29
CA LEU A 30 2.62 -6.81 -9.26
C LEU A 30 3.94 -7.57 -9.16
N SER A 31 4.57 -7.58 -7.99
CA SER A 31 5.71 -8.46 -7.75
C SER A 31 5.34 -9.89 -8.15
N ASN A 32 6.32 -10.73 -8.51
CA ASN A 32 6.08 -12.16 -8.81
C ASN A 32 5.28 -12.88 -7.69
N TRP A 33 5.25 -12.29 -6.50
CA TRP A 33 4.51 -12.70 -5.30
C TRP A 33 3.05 -12.22 -5.26
N LYS A 34 2.70 -11.10 -5.90
CA LYS A 34 1.33 -10.57 -6.04
C LYS A 34 0.51 -11.31 -7.11
N GLY A 35 1.16 -12.07 -7.99
CA GLY A 35 0.53 -12.85 -9.07
C GLY A 35 -0.05 -14.20 -8.66
N GLY A 36 0.05 -14.63 -7.39
CA GLY A 36 -0.59 -15.87 -6.91
C GLY A 36 0.34 -17.07 -6.69
N GLY A 37 1.60 -16.84 -6.30
CA GLY A 37 2.46 -17.90 -5.75
C GLY A 37 2.13 -18.19 -4.29
N PHE A 38 2.18 -19.47 -3.90
CA PHE A 38 2.06 -19.96 -2.51
C PHE A 38 3.25 -19.50 -1.65
N GLY A 39 3.28 -18.20 -1.38
CA GLY A 39 4.28 -17.48 -0.62
C GLY A 39 3.61 -16.32 0.10
N MET A 40 2.52 -16.64 0.80
CA MET A 40 1.84 -15.74 1.73
C MET A 40 2.88 -15.13 2.66
N TYR A 41 2.87 -13.80 2.77
CA TYR A 41 3.70 -12.97 3.66
C TYR A 41 5.13 -12.64 3.18
N SER A 42 5.24 -11.63 2.32
CA SER A 42 6.43 -10.76 2.39
C SER A 42 6.13 -9.28 2.14
N GLU A 43 4.86 -8.86 2.22
CA GLU A 43 4.60 -7.43 2.44
C GLU A 43 4.70 -7.14 3.93
N ILE A 44 5.58 -6.20 4.28
CA ILE A 44 5.65 -5.67 5.64
C ILE A 44 4.27 -5.10 5.96
N HIS A 45 3.68 -5.57 7.06
CA HIS A 45 2.33 -5.22 7.49
C HIS A 45 2.06 -3.72 7.34
N CYS A 46 0.94 -3.32 6.72
CA CYS A 46 0.65 -1.93 6.33
C CYS A 46 0.77 -0.92 7.51
N PHE A 47 0.44 -1.33 8.74
CA PHE A 47 0.64 -0.50 9.94
C PHE A 47 2.10 -0.23 10.32
N ILE A 48 3.03 -1.08 9.87
CA ILE A 48 4.46 -0.94 10.09
C ILE A 48 5.12 -0.27 8.88
N SER A 49 4.74 -0.68 7.66
CA SER A 49 5.34 -0.20 6.42
C SER A 49 4.89 1.20 6.03
N ARG A 50 3.61 1.56 6.25
CA ARG A 50 3.05 2.82 5.76
C ARG A 50 3.00 3.90 6.83
N GLN A 51 3.67 5.01 6.56
CA GLN A 51 3.81 6.15 7.44
C GLN A 51 3.16 7.37 6.82
N VAL A 52 2.26 8.00 7.57
CA VAL A 52 1.57 9.23 7.15
C VAL A 52 2.23 10.39 7.87
N TRP A 53 2.68 11.37 7.10
CA TRP A 53 3.35 12.55 7.58
C TRP A 53 2.56 13.79 7.21
N PHE A 54 2.50 14.73 8.15
CA PHE A 54 1.82 16.00 8.00
C PHE A 54 2.82 17.14 8.12
N GLN A 55 2.75 18.13 7.23
CA GLN A 55 3.61 19.30 7.31
C GLN A 55 3.05 20.30 8.34
N SER A 56 3.74 20.44 9.46
CA SER A 56 3.60 21.56 10.40
C SER A 56 4.54 22.70 9.99
N ASP A 57 4.39 23.86 10.63
CA ASP A 57 5.05 25.14 10.29
C ASP A 57 6.54 25.03 9.98
N SER A 58 7.27 24.12 10.65
CA SER A 58 8.72 23.97 10.49
C SER A 58 9.18 22.55 10.16
N CYS A 59 8.31 21.55 10.20
CA CYS A 59 8.72 20.16 10.04
C CYS A 59 7.58 19.22 9.64
N TYR A 60 7.94 18.04 9.12
CA TYR A 60 6.99 16.96 8.94
C TYR A 60 6.85 16.15 10.23
N VAL A 61 5.61 16.00 10.71
CA VAL A 61 5.25 15.22 11.89
C VAL A 61 4.62 13.90 11.44
N ASN A 62 5.10 12.79 12.00
CA ASN A 62 4.53 11.47 11.73
C ASN A 62 3.25 11.28 12.54
N LEU A 63 2.10 11.25 11.87
CA LEU A 63 0.79 11.08 12.50
C LEU A 63 0.59 9.67 13.09
N GLY A 64 1.46 8.73 12.73
CA GLY A 64 1.45 7.37 13.25
C GLY A 64 2.11 7.15 14.60
N ARG A 65 2.62 8.22 15.23
CA ARG A 65 3.28 8.16 16.53
C ARG A 65 2.60 9.12 17.51
N GLY A 66 2.57 8.73 18.78
CA GLY A 66 2.04 9.59 19.86
C GLY A 66 0.53 9.78 19.81
N ALA A 67 0.06 10.89 20.41
CA ALA A 67 -1.36 11.18 20.61
C ALA A 67 -2.15 11.36 19.31
N GLU A 68 -1.50 11.87 18.25
CA GLU A 68 -2.10 12.05 16.92
C GLU A 68 -2.59 10.72 16.33
N ASN A 69 -1.87 9.61 16.59
CA ASN A 69 -2.28 8.28 16.12
C ASN A 69 -3.56 7.78 16.79
N TYR A 70 -3.83 8.20 18.03
CA TYR A 70 -5.09 7.89 18.70
C TYR A 70 -6.22 8.77 18.16
N LYS A 71 -5.97 10.07 18.04
CA LYS A 71 -6.94 11.06 17.58
C LYS A 71 -7.43 10.79 16.15
N TYR A 72 -6.52 10.52 15.23
CA TYR A 72 -6.82 10.26 13.82
C TYR A 72 -6.81 8.78 13.47
N GLY A 73 -6.83 7.88 14.47
CA GLY A 73 -6.51 6.47 14.31
C GLY A 73 -7.35 5.75 13.25
N MET A 74 -8.65 6.04 13.17
CA MET A 74 -9.52 5.44 12.15
C MET A 74 -9.19 5.91 10.73
N HIS A 75 -8.92 7.21 10.54
CA HIS A 75 -8.53 7.76 9.24
C HIS A 75 -7.17 7.24 8.80
N LEU A 76 -6.19 7.23 9.72
CA LEU A 76 -4.86 6.67 9.50
C LEU A 76 -4.92 5.17 9.18
N LYS A 77 -5.74 4.40 9.91
CA LYS A 77 -5.93 2.97 9.66
C LYS A 77 -6.47 2.72 8.25
N LYS A 78 -7.55 3.40 7.86
CA LYS A 78 -8.13 3.28 6.52
C LYS A 78 -7.14 3.68 5.44
N LEU A 79 -6.46 4.81 5.61
CA LEU A 79 -5.50 5.33 4.66
C LEU A 79 -4.28 4.40 4.48
N ARG A 80 -3.78 3.80 5.57
CA ARG A 80 -2.69 2.83 5.49
C ARG A 80 -3.11 1.55 4.77
N ILE A 81 -4.36 1.11 4.89
CA ILE A 81 -4.83 -0.09 4.17
C ILE A 81 -5.06 0.25 2.69
N PHE A 82 -5.75 1.36 2.42
CA PHE A 82 -6.14 1.80 1.08
C PHE A 82 -5.69 3.25 0.82
N PRO A 83 -4.49 3.45 0.26
CA PRO A 83 -3.92 4.77 0.05
C PRO A 83 -4.50 5.44 -1.20
N THR A 84 -5.67 6.06 -1.06
CA THR A 84 -6.32 6.81 -2.14
C THR A 84 -6.36 8.30 -1.79
N ASP A 85 -6.40 9.16 -2.81
CA ASP A 85 -6.51 10.61 -2.63
C ASP A 85 -7.76 11.02 -1.86
N ALA A 86 -8.87 10.30 -2.03
CA ALA A 86 -10.08 10.51 -1.25
C ALA A 86 -9.85 10.30 0.25
N LYS A 87 -9.07 9.28 0.64
CA LYS A 87 -8.73 9.02 2.05
C LYS A 87 -7.73 10.01 2.63
N LEU A 88 -6.82 10.52 1.81
CA LEU A 88 -5.95 11.63 2.19
C LEU A 88 -6.77 12.92 2.40
N ALA A 89 -7.71 13.23 1.50
CA ALA A 89 -8.58 14.39 1.61
C ALA A 89 -9.49 14.33 2.86
N GLU A 90 -10.03 13.15 3.18
CA GLU A 90 -10.77 12.91 4.43
C GLU A 90 -9.92 13.27 5.67
N LEU A 91 -8.68 12.78 5.73
CA LEU A 91 -7.76 13.07 6.83
C LEU A 91 -7.37 14.56 6.87
N ALA A 92 -7.10 15.17 5.72
CA ALA A 92 -6.76 16.58 5.63
C ALA A 92 -7.89 17.50 6.12
N LYS A 93 -9.15 17.15 5.83
CA LYS A 93 -10.32 17.89 6.31
C LYS A 93 -10.38 17.91 7.84
N GLU A 94 -10.08 16.80 8.50
CA GLU A 94 -10.01 16.75 9.97
C GLU A 94 -8.85 17.58 10.52
N LEU A 95 -7.66 17.45 9.93
CA LEU A 95 -6.47 18.21 10.35
C LEU A 95 -6.66 19.71 10.22
N ARG A 96 -7.26 20.18 9.10
CA ARG A 96 -7.62 21.59 8.91
C ARG A 96 -8.51 22.11 10.02
N LYS A 97 -9.56 21.36 10.34
CA LYS A 97 -10.53 21.73 11.37
C LYS A 97 -9.89 21.76 12.75
N ASP A 98 -9.04 20.78 13.06
CA ASP A 98 -8.43 20.65 14.38
C ASP A 98 -7.31 21.68 14.64
N LYS A 99 -6.45 21.90 13.64
CA LYS A 99 -5.28 22.78 13.75
C LYS A 99 -5.55 24.20 13.28
N ASN A 100 -6.77 24.48 12.80
CA ASN A 100 -7.19 25.76 12.22
C ASN A 100 -6.24 26.23 11.10
N LEU A 101 -6.01 25.35 10.13
CA LEU A 101 -5.08 25.57 9.02
C LEU A 101 -5.83 25.73 7.70
N ASP A 102 -5.39 26.66 6.87
CA ASP A 102 -5.97 26.87 5.53
C ASP A 102 -5.58 25.75 4.57
N THR A 103 -4.34 25.27 4.64
CA THR A 103 -3.80 24.23 3.76
C THR A 103 -3.12 23.15 4.57
N VAL A 104 -3.34 21.89 4.19
CA VAL A 104 -2.72 20.73 4.84
C VAL A 104 -1.94 19.92 3.82
N ARG A 105 -0.63 19.83 4.01
CA ARG A 105 0.23 18.99 3.17
C ARG A 105 0.46 17.64 3.83
N LEU A 106 0.12 16.58 3.11
CA LEU A 106 0.26 15.20 3.56
C LEU A 106 1.22 14.44 2.65
N GLN A 107 2.06 13.62 3.28
CA GLN A 107 2.91 12.67 2.60
C GLN A 107 2.63 11.26 3.11
N LEU A 108 2.48 10.31 2.18
CA LEU A 108 2.44 8.89 2.49
C LEU A 108 3.76 8.25 2.06
N TRP A 109 4.41 7.59 2.99
CA TRP A 109 5.65 6.86 2.79
C TRP A 109 5.44 5.37 3.06
N GLU A 110 6.14 4.52 2.34
CA GLU A 110 6.15 3.07 2.54
C GLU A 110 7.58 2.55 2.69
N LEU A 111 7.76 1.57 3.57
CA LEU A 111 9.01 0.83 3.70
C LEU A 111 9.21 -0.04 2.45
N ASP A 112 10.35 0.13 1.80
CA ASP A 112 10.76 -0.60 0.62
C ASP A 112 12.05 -1.34 0.91
N TYR A 113 12.07 -2.66 0.71
CA TYR A 113 13.24 -3.49 0.97
C TYR A 113 13.98 -3.76 -0.33
N ASP A 114 15.17 -3.19 -0.45
CA ASP A 114 16.04 -3.38 -1.60
C ASP A 114 16.79 -4.72 -1.45
N ILE A 115 16.34 -5.73 -2.20
CA ILE A 115 16.92 -7.09 -2.18
C ILE A 115 18.38 -7.07 -2.62
N LYS A 116 18.78 -6.18 -3.54
CA LYS A 116 20.15 -6.14 -4.06
C LYS A 116 21.13 -5.59 -3.04
N SER A 117 20.73 -4.58 -2.29
CA SER A 117 21.58 -3.96 -1.27
C SER A 117 21.33 -4.48 0.14
N GLY A 118 20.29 -5.31 0.34
CA GLY A 118 19.83 -5.76 1.66
C GLY A 118 19.31 -4.63 2.56
N ALA A 119 19.02 -3.44 2.00
CA ALA A 119 18.75 -2.24 2.78
C ALA A 119 17.25 -1.94 2.84
N LEU A 120 16.77 -1.53 4.01
CA LEU A 120 15.42 -1.02 4.19
C LEU A 120 15.39 0.50 3.93
N LYS A 121 14.65 0.90 2.91
CA LYS A 121 14.49 2.30 2.48
C LYS A 121 13.05 2.77 2.73
N ARG A 122 12.84 4.08 2.66
CA ARG A 122 11.49 4.66 2.60
C ARG A 122 11.26 5.20 1.20
N LYS A 123 10.16 4.80 0.60
CA LYS A 123 9.69 5.29 -0.68
C LYS A 123 8.47 6.18 -0.46
N LYS A 124 8.49 7.39 -1.01
CA LYS A 124 7.31 8.26 -1.00
C LYS A 124 6.30 7.74 -2.03
N ILE A 125 5.08 7.45 -1.59
CA ILE A 125 3.99 6.99 -2.47
C ILE A 125 3.20 8.19 -2.99
N VAL A 126 2.79 9.09 -2.08
CA VAL A 126 1.92 10.23 -2.40
C VAL A 126 2.39 11.45 -1.63
N GLU A 127 2.30 12.62 -2.28
CA GLU A 127 2.49 13.93 -1.67
C GLU A 127 1.51 14.91 -2.30
N ASN A 128 0.54 15.38 -1.50
CA ASN A 128 -0.49 16.28 -1.96
C ASN A 128 -0.74 17.39 -0.93
N ALA A 129 -1.05 18.58 -1.43
CA ALA A 129 -1.59 19.69 -0.65
C ALA A 129 -3.11 19.66 -0.79
N TYR A 130 -3.80 19.62 0.34
CA TYR A 130 -5.26 19.66 0.40
C TYR A 130 -5.69 21.02 0.88
#